data_AF-A0A442YFH1-F1
#
_entry.id   AF-A0A442YFH1-F1
#
_cell.length_a   1.000
_cell.length_b   1.000
_cell.length_c   1.000
_cell.angle_alpha   90.00
_cell.angle_beta   90.00
_cell.angle_gamma   90.00
#
_symmetry.space_group_name_H-M   'P 1'
#
loop_
_entity.id
_entity.type
_entity.pdbx_description
1 polymer ?
#
loop_
_entity_poly.entity_id
_entity_poly.type
_entity_poly.pdbx_seq_one_letter_code
_entity_poly.pdbx_strand_id
1 'polypeptide(L)'
;MTKINRHIIPAPTGYSLTSNSEPGELAEVLERLAARTGLAHFGRAARAISQQSPGRPPAFEALEDAAKRTGDRRYERALRELLKPSPGQRSPATERAIRQRDEAIRDMATFFPDCSQWAKCQKIHQLLLRYDATGWRRGDDRLEQMPARYLQTPYAGAFAVLQSGQPVPGPRQLQRILQS
;
A
#
# COMPACT_ATOMS: atom_id res chain seq x y z
N MET A 1 33.71 -1.60 39.74
CA MET A 1 32.24 -1.59 39.59
C MET A 1 31.86 -0.43 38.68
N THR A 2 31.64 -0.69 37.39
CA THR A 2 31.42 0.35 36.37
C THR A 2 29.94 0.70 36.32
N LYS A 3 29.58 1.94 36.68
CA LYS A 3 28.20 2.45 36.63
C LYS A 3 27.76 2.56 35.16
N ILE A 4 26.80 1.74 34.75
CA ILE A 4 26.14 1.85 33.45
C ILE A 4 25.15 3.01 33.53
N ASN A 5 25.54 4.15 32.95
CA ASN A 5 24.66 5.31 32.78
C ASN A 5 23.54 4.95 31.79
N ARG A 6 22.33 4.74 32.30
CA ARG A 6 21.12 4.64 31.48
C ARG A 6 20.68 6.05 31.11
N HIS A 7 21.18 6.56 29.98
CA HIS A 7 20.63 7.77 29.39
C HIS A 7 19.15 7.54 29.08
N ILE A 8 18.29 8.35 29.69
CA ILE A 8 16.88 8.47 29.35
C ILE A 8 16.84 9.13 27.97
N ILE A 9 16.55 8.33 26.95
CA ILE A 9 16.38 8.82 25.57
C ILE A 9 14.96 9.41 25.49
N PRO A 10 14.79 10.69 25.09
CA PRO A 10 13.47 11.28 24.93
C PRO A 10 12.66 10.51 23.89
N ALA A 11 11.35 10.37 24.15
CA ALA A 11 10.44 9.75 23.19
C ALA A 11 10.49 10.52 21.86
N PRO A 12 10.59 9.83 20.71
CA PRO A 12 10.76 10.50 19.43
C PRO A 12 9.51 11.32 19.09
N THR A 13 9.73 12.53 18.58
CA THR A 13 8.81 13.19 17.66
C THR A 13 8.53 12.20 16.54
N GLY A 14 7.29 11.71 16.43
CA GLY A 14 6.94 10.60 15.54
C GLY A 14 7.36 10.89 14.09
N TYR A 15 8.32 10.12 13.59
CA TYR A 15 8.67 10.15 12.18
C TYR A 15 7.56 9.48 11.40
N SER A 16 6.79 10.27 10.67
CA SER A 16 5.81 9.76 9.72
C SER A 16 6.52 9.54 8.38
N LEU A 17 6.92 8.30 8.10
CA LEU A 17 7.20 7.90 6.73
C LEU A 17 5.87 7.52 6.09
N THR A 18 5.44 8.28 5.10
CA THR A 18 4.28 7.92 4.28
C THR A 18 4.76 7.18 3.03
N SER A 19 3.90 6.42 2.34
CA SER A 19 4.29 5.79 1.07
C SER A 19 4.64 6.79 -0.05
N ASN A 20 4.36 8.08 0.18
CA ASN A 20 4.69 9.19 -0.71
C ASN A 20 5.92 9.99 -0.27
N SER A 21 6.59 9.62 0.82
CA SER A 21 7.81 10.32 1.24
C SER A 21 8.85 10.29 0.13
N GLU A 22 9.46 11.44 -0.14
CA GLU A 22 10.47 11.52 -1.20
C GLU A 22 11.64 10.59 -0.87
N PRO A 23 12.31 10.01 -1.89
CA PRO A 23 13.44 9.10 -1.67
C PRO A 23 14.51 9.68 -0.74
N GLY A 24 14.73 11.00 -0.78
CA GLY A 24 15.65 11.71 0.11
C GLY A 24 15.24 11.65 1.59
N GLU A 25 13.97 11.93 1.90
CA GLU A 25 13.45 11.85 3.28
C GLU A 25 13.55 10.44 3.84
N LEU A 26 13.25 9.44 3.00
CA LEU A 26 13.26 8.04 3.39
C LEU A 26 14.69 7.55 3.63
N ALA A 27 15.65 7.99 2.81
CA ALA A 27 17.07 7.73 3.04
C ALA A 27 17.56 8.35 4.36
N GLU A 28 17.19 9.61 4.65
CA GLU A 28 17.60 10.28 5.89
C GLU A 28 17.09 9.55 7.14
N VAL A 29 15.82 9.12 7.13
CA VAL A 29 15.25 8.35 8.25
C VAL A 29 15.97 7.02 8.43
N LEU A 30 16.32 6.33 7.35
CA LEU A 30 17.06 5.06 7.40
C LEU A 30 18.50 5.25 7.91
N GLU A 31 19.20 6.32 7.52
CA GLU A 31 20.54 6.62 8.06
C GLU A 31 20.48 6.88 9.57
N ARG A 32 19.51 7.67 10.04
CA ARG A 32 19.28 7.90 11.47
C ARG A 32 18.99 6.59 12.20
N LEU A 33 18.24 5.68 11.59
CA LEU A 33 17.96 4.37 12.19
C LEU A 33 19.19 3.47 12.23
N ALA A 34 20.02 3.49 11.19
CA ALA A 34 21.29 2.77 11.15
C ALA A 34 22.20 3.24 12.28
N ALA A 35 22.31 4.56 12.47
CA ALA A 35 23.09 5.16 13.55
C ALA A 35 22.54 4.76 14.94
N ARG A 36 21.22 4.75 15.11
CA ARG A 36 20.59 4.42 16.40
C ARG A 36 20.70 2.94 16.77
N THR A 37 20.53 2.06 15.79
CA THR A 37 20.46 0.60 16.04
C THR A 37 21.81 -0.09 15.88
N GLY A 38 22.81 0.56 15.27
CA GLY A 38 24.08 -0.04 14.88
C GLY A 38 23.96 -1.03 13.73
N LEU A 39 22.80 -1.10 13.08
CA LEU A 39 22.53 -2.10 12.06
C LEU A 39 22.88 -1.58 10.66
N ALA A 40 23.98 -2.08 10.11
CA ALA A 40 24.55 -1.66 8.83
C ALA A 40 23.61 -1.83 7.62
N HIS A 41 22.59 -2.69 7.72
CA HIS A 41 21.62 -2.90 6.65
C HIS A 41 20.74 -1.66 6.40
N PHE A 42 20.45 -0.84 7.42
CA PHE A 42 19.65 0.38 7.23
C PHE A 42 20.46 1.44 6.46
N GLY A 43 21.75 1.55 6.74
CA GLY A 43 22.65 2.44 5.99
C GLY A 43 22.82 1.99 4.53
N ARG A 44 22.87 0.67 4.28
CA ARG A 44 22.86 0.13 2.91
C ARG A 44 21.56 0.43 2.18
N ALA A 45 20.41 0.29 2.87
CA ALA A 45 19.11 0.61 2.29
C ALA A 45 18.98 2.11 1.97
N ALA A 46 19.40 3.00 2.88
CA ALA A 46 19.39 4.44 2.67
C ALA A 46 20.17 4.83 1.41
N ARG A 47 21.42 4.36 1.28
CA ARG A 47 22.24 4.59 0.09
C ARG A 47 21.61 4.05 -1.18
N ALA A 48 21.01 2.86 -1.12
CA ALA A 48 20.32 2.28 -2.27
C ALA A 48 19.12 3.13 -2.73
N ILE A 49 18.42 3.77 -1.80
CA ILE A 49 17.27 4.64 -2.10
C ILE A 49 17.75 5.99 -2.65
N SER A 50 18.79 6.60 -2.06
CA SER A 50 19.38 7.83 -2.60
C SER A 50 19.96 7.67 -4.01
N GLN A 51 20.35 6.45 -4.38
CA GLN A 51 20.89 6.11 -5.70
C GLN A 51 19.82 5.61 -6.69
N GLN A 52 18.55 5.53 -6.30
CA GLN A 52 17.49 5.06 -7.20
C GLN A 52 17.11 6.12 -8.24
N SER A 53 17.16 5.74 -9.52
CA SER A 53 16.53 6.48 -10.61
C SER A 53 15.00 6.45 -10.48
N PRO A 54 14.29 7.50 -10.92
CA PRO A 54 12.83 7.53 -10.92
C PRO A 54 12.29 6.36 -11.77
N GLY A 55 11.52 5.45 -11.15
CA GLY A 55 10.92 4.28 -11.84
C GLY A 55 11.15 2.92 -11.18
N ARG A 56 11.90 2.84 -10.07
CA ARG A 56 12.05 1.61 -9.27
C ARG A 56 10.91 1.50 -8.22
N PRO A 57 10.45 0.29 -7.82
CA PRO A 57 9.39 0.14 -6.81
C PRO A 57 9.67 0.96 -5.56
N PRO A 58 8.60 1.47 -4.90
CA PRO A 58 8.73 2.38 -3.77
C PRO A 58 9.63 1.75 -2.71
N ALA A 59 10.56 2.55 -2.18
CA ALA A 59 11.61 2.15 -1.24
C ALA A 59 11.15 1.23 -0.09
N PHE A 60 9.89 1.35 0.30
CA PHE A 60 9.20 0.48 1.25
C PHE A 60 9.18 -1.01 0.85
N GLU A 61 8.91 -1.32 -0.40
CA GLU A 61 8.79 -2.70 -0.90
C GLU A 61 10.15 -3.41 -0.91
N ALA A 62 11.20 -2.67 -1.28
CA ALA A 62 12.58 -3.14 -1.20
C ALA A 62 13.04 -3.43 0.25
N LEU A 63 12.59 -2.62 1.21
CA LEU A 63 12.85 -2.84 2.64
C LEU A 63 12.11 -4.06 3.18
N GLU A 64 10.84 -4.23 2.81
CA GLU A 64 10.01 -5.37 3.20
C GLU A 64 10.61 -6.69 2.67
N ASP A 65 11.05 -6.71 1.41
CA ASP A 65 11.73 -7.86 0.80
C ASP A 65 13.10 -8.14 1.41
N ALA A 66 13.88 -7.10 1.71
CA ALA A 66 15.17 -7.25 2.40
C ALA A 66 14.97 -7.85 3.81
N ALA A 67 13.88 -7.49 4.48
CA ALA A 67 13.55 -8.04 5.79
C ALA A 67 13.23 -9.53 5.74
N LYS A 68 12.34 -9.92 4.82
CA LYS A 68 11.99 -11.32 4.59
C LYS A 68 13.21 -12.18 4.23
N ARG A 69 14.15 -11.63 3.45
CA ARG A 69 15.40 -12.33 3.08
C ARG A 69 16.38 -12.48 4.24
N THR A 70 16.40 -11.54 5.19
CA THR A 70 17.41 -11.54 6.28
C THR A 70 17.02 -12.49 7.42
N GLY A 71 15.73 -12.68 7.69
CA GLY A 71 15.24 -13.55 8.78
C GLY A 71 15.60 -13.07 10.20
N ASP A 72 16.15 -11.85 10.35
CA ASP A 72 16.52 -11.27 11.63
C ASP A 72 15.32 -10.64 12.33
N ARG A 73 14.86 -11.26 13.43
CA ARG A 73 13.72 -10.79 14.23
C ARG A 73 13.91 -9.37 14.78
N ARG A 74 15.15 -8.90 15.00
CA ARG A 74 15.42 -7.53 15.46
C ARG A 74 15.12 -6.53 14.34
N TYR A 75 15.45 -6.90 13.11
CA TYR A 75 15.16 -6.11 11.93
C TYR A 75 13.66 -6.04 11.65
N GLU A 76 12.96 -7.17 11.72
CA GLU A 76 11.50 -7.21 11.60
C GLU A 76 10.80 -6.32 12.63
N ARG A 77 11.28 -6.35 13.89
CA ARG A 77 10.73 -5.51 14.96
C ARG A 77 11.00 -4.02 14.71
N ALA A 78 12.22 -3.66 14.30
CA ALA A 78 12.58 -2.29 13.99
C ALA A 78 11.77 -1.74 12.81
N LEU A 79 11.59 -2.55 11.75
CA LEU A 79 10.71 -2.23 10.63
C LEU A 79 9.26 -2.08 11.09
N ARG A 80 8.71 -3.01 11.87
CA ARG A 80 7.34 -2.86 12.40
C ARG A 80 7.13 -1.57 13.16
N GLU A 81 8.09 -1.16 13.99
CA GLU A 81 7.99 0.12 14.73
C GLU A 81 8.09 1.34 13.80
N LEU A 82 8.96 1.30 12.79
CA LEU A 82 9.09 2.34 11.76
C LEU A 82 7.83 2.49 10.91
N LEU A 83 7.18 1.36 10.64
CA LEU A 83 6.04 1.27 9.73
C LEU A 83 4.71 1.37 10.45
N LYS A 84 4.71 1.61 11.77
CA LYS A 84 3.49 1.99 12.47
C LYS A 84 3.07 3.36 11.95
N PRO A 85 1.90 3.47 11.31
CA PRO A 85 1.39 4.77 10.93
C PRO A 85 1.20 5.63 12.18
N SER A 86 1.54 6.91 12.08
CA SER A 86 1.18 7.87 13.13
C SER A 86 -0.35 7.88 13.31
N PRO A 87 -0.86 8.21 14.50
CA PRO A 87 -2.30 8.35 14.71
C PRO A 87 -2.94 9.24 13.63
N GLY A 88 -3.97 8.73 12.95
CA GLY A 88 -4.65 9.42 11.85
C GLY A 88 -4.08 9.15 10.45
N GLN A 89 -2.95 8.45 10.32
CA GLN A 89 -2.40 8.04 9.04
C GLN A 89 -2.80 6.63 8.65
N ARG A 90 -2.87 6.38 7.34
CA ARG A 90 -3.13 5.05 6.80
C ARG A 90 -1.85 4.24 6.87
N SER A 91 -2.00 2.94 7.12
CA SER A 91 -0.86 2.03 6.98
C SER A 91 -0.44 1.94 5.50
N PRO A 92 0.84 1.69 5.19
CA PRO A 92 1.27 1.46 3.81
C PRO A 92 0.51 0.32 3.12
N ALA A 93 0.12 -0.71 3.87
CA ALA A 93 -0.71 -1.81 3.34
C ALA A 93 -2.10 -1.31 2.91
N THR A 94 -2.73 -0.47 3.72
CA THR A 94 -4.01 0.18 3.38
C THR A 94 -3.88 1.08 2.14
N GLU A 95 -2.80 1.84 2.03
CA GLU A 95 -2.55 2.70 0.86
C GLU A 95 -2.35 1.88 -0.42
N ARG A 96 -1.59 0.78 -0.35
CA ARG A 96 -1.46 -0.18 -1.47
C ARG A 96 -2.82 -0.75 -1.89
N ALA A 97 -3.61 -1.21 -0.94
CA ALA A 97 -4.94 -1.75 -1.21
C ALA A 97 -5.87 -0.72 -1.86
N ILE A 98 -5.82 0.55 -1.41
CA ILE A 98 -6.57 1.65 -2.02
C ILE A 98 -6.10 1.90 -3.46
N ARG A 99 -4.79 1.91 -3.71
CA ARG A 99 -4.24 2.12 -5.06
C ARG A 99 -4.66 1.00 -6.02
N GLN A 100 -4.54 -0.26 -5.59
CA GLN A 100 -4.98 -1.43 -6.36
C GLN A 100 -6.48 -1.35 -6.68
N ARG A 101 -7.32 -0.97 -5.71
CA ARG A 101 -8.74 -0.75 -5.93
C ARG A 101 -8.98 0.34 -6.99
N ASP A 102 -8.29 1.46 -6.87
CA ASP A 102 -8.50 2.62 -7.73
C ASP A 102 -8.02 2.35 -9.17
N GLU A 103 -6.91 1.63 -9.34
CA GLU A 103 -6.46 1.11 -10.65
C GLU A 103 -7.50 0.18 -11.28
N ALA A 104 -8.00 -0.81 -10.53
CA ALA A 104 -9.04 -1.72 -11.02
C ALA A 104 -10.32 -0.98 -11.45
N ILE A 105 -10.70 0.10 -10.74
CA ILE A 105 -11.84 0.95 -11.13
C ILE A 105 -11.60 1.68 -12.45
N ARG A 106 -10.38 2.18 -12.69
CA ARG A 106 -10.01 2.82 -13.96
C ARG A 106 -10.06 1.80 -15.10
N ASP A 107 -9.56 0.59 -14.88
CA ASP A 107 -9.64 -0.50 -15.86
C ASP A 107 -11.09 -0.87 -16.17
N MET A 108 -11.96 -0.95 -15.16
CA MET A 108 -13.41 -1.18 -15.36
C MET A 108 -14.06 -0.10 -16.25
N ALA A 109 -13.61 1.15 -16.14
CA ALA A 109 -14.18 2.25 -16.92
C ALA A 109 -13.93 2.12 -18.43
N THR A 110 -12.92 1.33 -18.84
CA THR A 110 -12.62 1.05 -20.25
C THR A 110 -13.72 0.23 -20.94
N PHE A 111 -14.50 -0.55 -20.19
CA PHE A 111 -15.64 -1.34 -20.70
C PHE A 111 -16.88 -0.49 -21.01
N PHE A 112 -16.84 0.81 -20.73
CA PHE A 112 -17.96 1.72 -20.94
C PHE A 112 -17.51 2.96 -21.75
N PRO A 113 -16.96 2.80 -22.97
CA PRO A 113 -16.33 3.90 -23.70
C PRO A 113 -17.31 5.03 -24.04
N ASP A 114 -18.51 4.69 -24.50
CA ASP A 114 -19.51 5.63 -25.01
C ASP A 114 -20.37 6.28 -23.92
N CYS A 115 -20.11 5.96 -22.64
CA CYS A 115 -20.85 6.50 -21.52
C CYS A 115 -20.26 7.84 -21.06
N SER A 116 -21.12 8.78 -20.68
CA SER A 116 -20.69 9.97 -19.94
C SER A 116 -20.01 9.56 -18.63
N GLN A 117 -19.11 10.40 -18.09
CA GLN A 117 -18.36 10.07 -16.87
C GLN A 117 -19.28 9.69 -15.69
N TRP A 118 -20.39 10.42 -15.52
CA TRP A 118 -21.38 10.09 -14.48
C TRP A 118 -22.08 8.75 -14.75
N ALA A 119 -22.43 8.46 -16.00
CA ALA A 119 -23.01 7.17 -16.37
C ALA A 119 -22.02 6.00 -16.14
N LYS A 120 -20.71 6.21 -16.38
CA LYS A 120 -19.66 5.23 -16.02
C LYS A 120 -19.66 4.97 -14.51
N CYS A 121 -19.66 6.02 -13.69
CA CYS A 121 -19.69 5.89 -12.23
C CYS A 121 -20.90 5.08 -11.74
N GLN A 122 -22.10 5.36 -12.28
CA GLN A 122 -23.32 4.64 -11.92
C GLN A 122 -23.26 3.16 -12.32
N LYS A 123 -22.83 2.87 -13.56
CA LYS A 123 -22.68 1.49 -14.05
C LYS A 123 -21.68 0.69 -13.23
N ILE A 124 -20.51 1.28 -12.93
CA ILE A 124 -19.49 0.65 -12.08
C ILE A 124 -20.04 0.37 -10.68
N HIS A 125 -20.68 1.36 -10.05
CA HIS A 125 -21.24 1.21 -8.71
C HIS A 125 -22.30 0.09 -8.65
N GLN A 126 -23.24 0.08 -9.60
CA GLN A 126 -24.26 -0.97 -9.69
C GLN A 126 -23.64 -2.36 -9.93
N LEU A 127 -22.61 -2.45 -10.78
CA LEU A 127 -21.92 -3.70 -11.03
C LEU A 127 -21.23 -4.22 -9.78
N LEU A 128 -20.52 -3.36 -9.03
CA LEU A 128 -19.86 -3.73 -7.78
C LEU A 128 -20.87 -4.22 -6.73
N LEU A 129 -21.98 -3.51 -6.54
CA LEU A 129 -23.04 -3.93 -5.61
C LEU A 129 -23.66 -5.28 -6.01
N ARG A 130 -23.94 -5.46 -7.30
CA ARG A 130 -24.49 -6.73 -7.82
C ARG A 130 -23.50 -7.87 -7.63
N TYR A 131 -22.22 -7.63 -7.92
CA TYR A 131 -21.18 -8.63 -7.80
C TYR A 131 -20.92 -9.02 -6.33
N ASP A 132 -20.84 -8.05 -5.41
CA ASP A 132 -20.75 -8.29 -3.96
C ASP A 132 -21.91 -9.18 -3.47
N ALA A 133 -23.15 -8.83 -3.84
CA ALA A 133 -24.34 -9.55 -3.40
C ALA A 133 -24.47 -10.97 -3.99
N THR A 134 -23.76 -11.29 -5.08
CA THR A 134 -23.91 -12.54 -5.81
C THR A 134 -22.63 -13.35 -5.82
N GLY A 135 -21.76 -13.15 -6.82
CA GLY A 135 -20.56 -13.96 -7.03
C GLY A 135 -19.61 -13.94 -5.83
N TRP A 136 -19.38 -12.75 -5.26
CA TRP A 136 -18.44 -12.58 -4.16
C TRP A 136 -18.84 -13.40 -2.92
N ARG A 137 -19.99 -13.08 -2.32
CA ARG A 137 -20.48 -13.75 -1.10
C ARG A 137 -20.82 -15.23 -1.27
N ARG A 138 -21.00 -15.70 -2.51
CA ARG A 138 -21.32 -17.12 -2.79
C ARG A 138 -20.07 -18.00 -2.93
N GLY A 139 -18.87 -17.43 -2.94
CA GLY A 139 -17.64 -18.22 -2.84
C GLY A 139 -16.40 -17.59 -3.49
N ASP A 140 -16.53 -16.53 -4.28
CA ASP A 140 -15.35 -15.89 -4.88
C ASP A 140 -14.48 -15.17 -3.82
N ASP A 141 -15.04 -14.82 -2.66
CA ASP A 141 -14.34 -14.20 -1.53
C ASP A 141 -13.19 -15.06 -0.95
N ARG A 142 -13.22 -16.37 -1.20
CA ARG A 142 -12.19 -17.33 -0.77
C ARG A 142 -11.15 -17.62 -1.84
N LEU A 143 -11.33 -17.10 -3.05
CA LEU A 143 -10.42 -17.38 -4.16
C LEU A 143 -9.20 -16.46 -4.06
N GLU A 144 -8.01 -17.06 -4.05
CA GLU A 144 -6.77 -16.30 -4.15
C GLU A 144 -6.56 -15.73 -5.55
N GLN A 145 -7.09 -16.42 -6.57
CA GLN A 145 -6.92 -16.07 -7.98
C GLN A 145 -8.27 -15.83 -8.64
N MET A 146 -8.29 -14.85 -9.54
CA MET A 146 -9.46 -14.50 -10.31
C MET A 146 -9.89 -15.67 -11.22
N PRO A 147 -11.18 -16.06 -11.24
CA PRO A 147 -11.68 -17.04 -12.19
C PRO A 147 -11.40 -16.67 -13.65
N ALA A 148 -10.90 -17.62 -14.44
CA ALA A 148 -10.55 -17.39 -15.86
C ALA A 148 -11.72 -16.87 -16.70
N ARG A 149 -12.97 -17.23 -16.35
CA ARG A 149 -14.19 -16.73 -17.01
C ARG A 149 -14.41 -15.22 -16.89
N TYR A 150 -13.74 -14.54 -15.97
CA TYR A 150 -13.83 -13.08 -15.81
C TYR A 150 -12.81 -12.32 -16.64
N LEU A 151 -11.84 -13.00 -17.24
CA LEU A 151 -10.84 -12.36 -18.10
C LEU A 151 -11.53 -11.54 -19.21
N GLN A 152 -11.03 -10.32 -19.42
CA GLN A 152 -11.56 -9.37 -20.41
C GLN A 152 -13.04 -9.01 -20.21
N THR A 153 -13.54 -9.10 -18.98
CA THR A 153 -14.88 -8.62 -18.61
C THR A 153 -14.75 -7.59 -17.49
N PRO A 154 -15.76 -6.72 -17.28
CA PRO A 154 -15.74 -5.81 -16.13
C PRO A 154 -15.79 -6.54 -14.78
N TYR A 155 -16.14 -7.83 -14.74
CA TYR A 155 -16.06 -8.63 -13.51
C TYR A 155 -14.63 -8.89 -13.06
N ALA A 156 -13.62 -8.81 -13.95
CA ALA A 156 -12.22 -8.89 -13.54
C ALA A 156 -11.85 -7.74 -12.60
N GLY A 157 -12.22 -6.51 -12.98
CA GLY A 157 -12.01 -5.35 -12.12
C GLY A 157 -12.87 -5.40 -10.87
N ALA A 158 -14.11 -5.92 -10.94
CA ALA A 158 -14.95 -6.08 -9.76
C ALA A 158 -14.36 -7.06 -8.74
N PHE A 159 -13.78 -8.17 -9.21
CA PHE A 159 -13.02 -9.12 -8.38
C PHE A 159 -11.84 -8.43 -7.71
N ALA A 160 -11.00 -7.72 -8.47
CA ALA A 160 -9.84 -7.00 -7.92
C ALA A 160 -10.24 -5.92 -6.90
N VAL A 161 -11.32 -5.18 -7.15
CA VAL A 161 -11.86 -4.17 -6.22
C VAL A 161 -12.25 -4.80 -4.88
N LEU A 162 -13.00 -5.90 -4.89
CA LEU A 162 -13.44 -6.56 -3.65
C LEU A 162 -12.28 -7.31 -2.96
N GLN A 163 -11.38 -7.90 -3.73
CA GLN A 163 -10.19 -8.58 -3.22
C GLN A 163 -9.23 -7.63 -2.47
N SER A 164 -9.23 -6.34 -2.82
CA SER A 164 -8.46 -5.32 -2.07
C SER A 164 -8.88 -5.19 -0.59
N GLY A 165 -10.05 -5.72 -0.21
CA GLY A 165 -10.62 -5.60 1.14
C GLY A 165 -11.06 -4.18 1.51
N GLN A 166 -10.97 -3.22 0.59
CA GLN A 166 -11.45 -1.85 0.80
C GLN A 166 -12.96 -1.77 0.58
N PRO A 167 -13.68 -0.86 1.28
CA PRO A 167 -15.10 -0.67 1.06
C PRO A 167 -15.40 -0.22 -0.38
N VAL A 168 -16.55 -0.67 -0.90
CA VAL A 168 -17.04 -0.28 -2.23
C VAL A 168 -17.26 1.23 -2.26
N PRO A 169 -16.59 1.96 -3.18
CA PRO A 169 -16.73 3.40 -3.26
C PRO A 169 -18.11 3.81 -3.77
N GLY A 170 -18.66 4.87 -3.17
CA GLY A 170 -19.89 5.49 -3.65
C GLY A 170 -19.68 6.30 -4.94
N PRO A 171 -20.76 6.72 -5.64
CA PRO A 171 -20.65 7.41 -6.93
C PRO A 171 -19.77 8.67 -6.94
N ARG A 172 -19.80 9.47 -5.86
CA ARG A 172 -18.95 10.67 -5.73
C ARG A 172 -17.46 10.34 -5.63
N GLN A 173 -17.13 9.24 -4.94
CA GLN A 173 -15.74 8.81 -4.81
C GLN A 173 -15.23 8.20 -6.12
N LEU A 174 -16.07 7.41 -6.80
CA LEU A 174 -15.79 6.91 -8.15
C LEU A 174 -15.48 8.06 -9.12
N GLN A 175 -16.26 9.15 -9.06
CA GLN A 175 -15.99 10.32 -9.89
C GLN A 175 -14.59 10.90 -9.64
N ARG A 176 -14.14 11.03 -8.38
CA ARG A 176 -12.79 11.51 -8.05
C ARG A 176 -11.71 10.58 -8.58
N ILE A 177 -11.87 9.27 -8.42
CA ILE A 177 -10.92 8.26 -8.90
C ILE A 177 -10.77 8.33 -10.43
N LEU A 178 -11.88 8.54 -11.15
CA LEU A 178 -11.87 8.63 -12.61
C LEU A 178 -11.41 10.00 -13.14
N GLN A 179 -11.22 10.99 -12.29
CA GLN A 179 -10.67 12.31 -12.64
C GLN A 179 -9.16 12.42 -12.37
N SER A 180 -8.64 11.56 -11.49
CA SER A 180 -7.22 11.49 -11.11
C SER A 180 -6.43 10.53 -11.99
#